data_AF-M7AVD1-F1
#
_entry.id   AF-M7AVD1-F1
#
_cell.length_a   1.000
_cell.length_b   1.000
_cell.length_c   1.000
_cell.angle_alpha   90.00
_cell.angle_beta   90.00
_cell.angle_gamma   90.00
#
_symmetry.space_group_name_H-M   'P 1'
#
loop_
_entity.id
_entity.type
_entity.pdbx_description
1 polymer ?
#
loop_
_entity_poly.entity_id
_entity_poly.type
_entity_poly.pdbx_seq_one_letter_code
_entity_poly.pdbx_strand_id
1 'polypeptide(L)'
;MASFHVVTETLRQPYERNVPHTCLSEWNSHLRFSCVLPQGELVRKLKEEKAPQVDVDRAVAELKARKRILEAKELALQPKDDIVDRTKMEDTLKRRFFYDQAFAIYGGVSGLYDFGPVGCALKNNIIQAWRQHFIQEDQILEIDCTMLTPEPVLKTSGHVEKFADFMVKDVKNGECFRADHLLKAHLQKLMSDKKCTAEKKTEMENVLTQLDNYSQQELADLFVNYNVKSPVTGNDLSPPVSFNLMFKTSIGPGGNMPGVVQFEANKGAVGKAYKKDAKLVLEYLSICDECYISEMEKLLNDKGEFTVETEGKTFQLTKDMVSELPTIIRDLANGCLTWAAVEAKYPLFEGQETGKKEIIEEDNYLK
;
A
#
# COMPACT_ATOMS: atom_id res chain seq x y z
N MET A 1 39.70 16.44 1.30
CA MET A 1 40.66 15.87 0.34
C MET A 1 40.79 14.38 0.61
N ALA A 2 40.36 13.53 -0.32
CA ALA A 2 40.73 12.10 -0.42
C ALA A 2 40.13 11.55 -1.72
N SER A 3 40.69 11.96 -2.86
CA SER A 3 40.25 11.47 -4.17
C SER A 3 40.82 10.07 -4.40
N PHE A 4 39.98 9.09 -4.72
CA PHE A 4 40.41 7.85 -5.36
C PHE A 4 39.70 7.69 -6.69
N HIS A 5 40.41 8.04 -7.77
CA HIS A 5 40.10 7.54 -9.10
C HIS A 5 40.47 6.05 -9.15
N VAL A 6 39.56 5.22 -9.65
CA VAL A 6 39.93 3.94 -10.26
C VAL A 6 39.42 3.97 -11.69
N VAL A 7 40.36 4.09 -12.62
CA VAL A 7 40.14 3.92 -14.05
C VAL A 7 40.36 2.44 -14.37
N THR A 8 39.33 1.76 -14.89
CA THR A 8 39.50 0.53 -15.67
C THR A 8 38.57 0.59 -16.87
N GLU A 9 39.13 1.06 -17.98
CA GLU A 9 38.51 1.02 -19.30
C GLU A 9 38.77 -0.34 -19.98
N THR A 10 37.97 -0.68 -20.98
CA THR A 10 38.15 -1.83 -21.90
C THR A 10 37.79 -3.22 -21.35
N LEU A 11 36.59 -3.70 -21.70
CA LEU A 11 36.45 -4.80 -22.69
C LEU A 11 35.01 -4.85 -23.21
N ARG A 12 34.74 -4.07 -24.27
CA ARG A 12 33.47 -4.08 -25.00
C ARG A 12 33.51 -5.22 -26.01
N GLN A 13 33.09 -6.43 -25.63
CA GLN A 13 32.76 -7.48 -26.58
C GLN A 13 31.25 -7.55 -26.80
N PRO A 14 30.76 -7.63 -28.06
CA PRO A 14 29.34 -7.81 -28.32
C PRO A 14 28.96 -9.24 -27.97
N TYR A 15 28.25 -9.43 -26.86
CA TYR A 15 27.65 -10.72 -26.58
C TYR A 15 26.39 -10.87 -27.45
N GLU A 16 26.55 -11.46 -28.64
CA GLU A 16 25.44 -12.06 -29.39
C GLU A 16 24.90 -13.26 -28.61
N ARG A 17 23.84 -13.05 -27.81
CA ARG A 17 23.13 -14.14 -27.15
C ARG A 17 21.83 -14.42 -27.89
N ASN A 18 21.92 -15.27 -28.90
CA ASN A 18 20.74 -15.96 -29.44
C ASN A 18 20.08 -16.75 -28.29
N VAL A 19 19.00 -16.21 -27.72
CA VAL A 19 18.09 -16.96 -26.84
C VAL A 19 16.65 -16.57 -27.16
N PRO A 20 15.84 -17.45 -27.76
CA PRO A 20 14.40 -17.28 -27.81
C PRO A 20 13.81 -17.65 -26.42
N HIS A 21 14.05 -16.78 -25.45
CA HIS A 21 13.36 -16.77 -24.15
C HIS A 21 12.43 -15.57 -24.09
N THR A 22 11.58 -15.46 -25.10
CA THR A 22 10.38 -14.63 -25.09
C THR A 22 9.58 -14.93 -23.82
N CYS A 23 9.42 -13.93 -22.96
CA CYS A 23 8.88 -14.09 -21.63
C CYS A 23 7.40 -14.51 -21.66
N LEU A 24 6.95 -15.19 -20.60
CA LEU A 24 5.55 -15.61 -20.45
C LEU A 24 4.59 -14.40 -20.43
N SER A 25 5.07 -13.25 -19.93
CA SER A 25 4.38 -11.96 -20.01
C SER A 25 4.33 -11.40 -21.44
N GLU A 26 5.42 -11.49 -22.20
CA GLU A 26 5.51 -11.03 -23.60
C GLU A 26 4.63 -11.86 -24.54
N TRP A 27 4.52 -13.18 -24.32
CA TRP A 27 3.59 -14.02 -25.10
C TRP A 27 2.13 -13.79 -24.72
N ASN A 28 1.81 -13.66 -23.43
CA ASN A 28 0.44 -13.41 -23.00
C ASN A 28 -0.03 -12.00 -23.40
N SER A 29 0.83 -10.99 -23.33
CA SER A 29 0.52 -9.67 -23.88
C SER A 29 0.37 -9.77 -25.41
N HIS A 30 1.32 -10.38 -26.12
CA HIS A 30 1.23 -10.52 -27.58
C HIS A 30 -0.05 -11.23 -28.03
N LEU A 31 -0.43 -12.38 -27.45
CA LEU A 31 -1.66 -13.09 -27.83
C LEU A 31 -2.94 -12.32 -27.46
N ARG A 32 -2.95 -11.60 -26.33
CA ARG A 32 -4.09 -10.73 -25.96
C ARG A 32 -4.23 -9.55 -26.94
N PHE A 33 -3.14 -8.85 -27.24
CA PHE A 33 -3.12 -7.68 -28.13
C PHE A 33 -3.20 -7.98 -29.63
N SER A 34 -2.64 -9.11 -30.12
CA SER A 34 -2.62 -9.42 -31.56
C SER A 34 -3.80 -10.28 -32.02
N CYS A 35 -4.37 -11.12 -31.14
CA CYS A 35 -5.38 -12.11 -31.53
C CYS A 35 -6.76 -11.89 -30.90
N VAL A 36 -6.84 -11.48 -29.62
CA VAL A 36 -8.12 -11.39 -28.88
C VAL A 36 -8.71 -9.98 -28.93
N LEU A 37 -7.92 -8.94 -28.65
CA LEU A 37 -8.40 -7.55 -28.65
C LEU A 37 -8.93 -7.09 -30.02
N PRO A 38 -8.22 -7.29 -31.16
CA PRO A 38 -8.72 -6.87 -32.48
C PRO A 38 -10.03 -7.59 -32.90
N GLN A 39 -10.20 -8.85 -32.48
CA GLN A 39 -11.45 -9.59 -32.71
C GLN A 39 -12.59 -9.08 -31.81
N GLY A 40 -12.27 -8.62 -30.60
CA GLY A 40 -13.21 -7.95 -29.70
C GLY A 40 -13.70 -6.61 -30.27
N GLU A 41 -12.80 -5.81 -30.81
CA GLU A 41 -13.12 -4.55 -31.51
C GLU A 41 -13.96 -4.80 -32.77
N LEU A 42 -13.64 -5.82 -33.56
CA LEU A 42 -14.45 -6.21 -34.73
C LEU A 42 -15.89 -6.57 -34.33
N VAL A 43 -16.07 -7.33 -33.25
CA VAL A 43 -17.40 -7.63 -32.69
C VAL A 43 -18.12 -6.36 -32.19
N ARG A 44 -17.39 -5.36 -31.68
CA ARG A 44 -17.99 -4.08 -31.26
C ARG A 44 -18.45 -3.26 -32.47
N LYS A 45 -17.59 -3.10 -33.49
CA LYS A 45 -17.92 -2.40 -34.74
C LYS A 45 -19.12 -3.01 -35.46
N LEU A 46 -19.15 -4.34 -35.64
CA LEU A 46 -20.27 -5.02 -36.29
C LEU A 46 -21.62 -4.80 -35.56
N LYS A 47 -21.60 -4.60 -34.24
CA LYS A 47 -22.79 -4.25 -33.45
C LYS A 47 -23.16 -2.77 -33.57
N GLU A 48 -22.18 -1.87 -33.58
CA GLU A 48 -22.36 -0.42 -33.79
C GLU A 48 -22.96 -0.15 -35.20
N GLU A 49 -22.45 -0.83 -36.23
CA GLU A 49 -22.89 -0.72 -37.64
C GLU A 49 -24.21 -1.43 -37.94
N LYS A 50 -24.82 -2.13 -36.96
CA LYS A 50 -26.03 -2.97 -37.13
C LYS A 50 -25.89 -3.98 -38.28
N ALA A 51 -24.72 -4.61 -38.39
CA ALA A 51 -24.43 -5.63 -39.38
C ALA A 51 -25.40 -6.84 -39.24
N PRO A 52 -25.57 -7.67 -40.30
CA PRO A 52 -26.44 -8.83 -40.25
C PRO A 52 -26.10 -9.74 -39.05
N GLN A 53 -27.13 -10.20 -38.34
CA GLN A 53 -27.00 -11.01 -37.13
C GLN A 53 -26.08 -12.23 -37.33
N VAL A 54 -26.12 -12.85 -38.51
CA VAL A 54 -25.26 -13.98 -38.92
C VAL A 54 -23.76 -13.65 -38.87
N ASP A 55 -23.38 -12.44 -39.27
CA ASP A 55 -21.97 -12.01 -39.27
C ASP A 55 -21.50 -11.63 -37.85
N VAL A 56 -22.39 -11.04 -37.03
CA VAL A 56 -22.14 -10.78 -35.60
C VAL A 56 -21.95 -12.10 -34.85
N ASP A 57 -22.82 -13.08 -35.06
CA ASP A 57 -22.74 -14.39 -34.40
C ASP A 57 -21.50 -15.18 -34.83
N ARG A 58 -21.11 -15.10 -36.11
CA ARG A 58 -19.85 -15.67 -36.60
C ARG A 58 -18.63 -15.03 -35.91
N ALA A 59 -18.57 -13.70 -35.82
CA ALA A 59 -17.47 -12.99 -35.18
C ALA A 59 -17.40 -13.26 -33.66
N VAL A 60 -18.55 -13.38 -32.98
CA VAL A 60 -18.63 -13.76 -31.56
C VAL A 60 -18.21 -15.21 -31.32
N ALA A 61 -18.58 -16.15 -32.20
CA ALA A 61 -18.14 -17.54 -32.12
C ALA A 61 -16.61 -17.65 -32.25
N GLU A 62 -16.01 -16.91 -33.18
CA GLU A 62 -14.57 -16.87 -33.35
C GLU A 62 -13.86 -16.19 -32.16
N LEU A 63 -14.41 -15.10 -31.61
CA LEU A 63 -13.88 -14.48 -30.39
C LEU A 63 -13.87 -15.46 -29.21
N LYS A 64 -14.95 -16.24 -29.04
CA LYS A 64 -15.03 -17.31 -28.01
C LYS A 64 -13.99 -18.41 -28.24
N ALA A 65 -13.75 -18.80 -29.50
CA ALA A 65 -12.71 -19.78 -29.83
C ALA A 65 -11.30 -19.25 -29.50
N ARG A 66 -10.99 -18.00 -29.87
CA ARG A 66 -9.70 -17.36 -29.56
C ARG A 66 -9.48 -17.20 -28.05
N LYS A 67 -10.52 -16.84 -27.28
CA LYS A 67 -10.45 -16.79 -25.80
C LYS A 67 -10.16 -18.17 -25.19
N ARG A 68 -10.82 -19.24 -25.63
CA ARG A 68 -10.54 -20.60 -25.16
C ARG A 68 -9.11 -21.07 -25.46
N ILE A 69 -8.56 -20.69 -26.62
CA ILE A 69 -7.16 -21.00 -26.98
C ILE A 69 -6.19 -20.25 -26.07
N LEU A 70 -6.49 -18.99 -25.72
CA LEU A 70 -5.70 -18.23 -24.75
C LEU A 70 -5.79 -18.86 -23.36
N GLU A 71 -6.99 -19.10 -22.83
CA GLU A 71 -7.23 -19.73 -21.52
C GLU A 71 -6.54 -21.10 -21.39
N ALA A 72 -6.65 -21.96 -22.42
CA ALA A 72 -6.00 -23.27 -22.43
C ALA A 72 -4.46 -23.18 -22.50
N LYS A 73 -3.91 -22.14 -23.15
CA LYS A 73 -2.46 -21.90 -23.17
C LYS A 73 -1.97 -21.28 -21.86
N GLU A 74 -2.70 -20.32 -21.29
CA GLU A 74 -2.41 -19.75 -19.97
C GLU A 74 -2.39 -20.88 -18.92
N LEU A 75 -3.37 -21.79 -18.92
CA LEU A 75 -3.41 -22.97 -18.06
C LEU A 75 -2.28 -23.99 -18.34
N ALA A 76 -1.89 -24.20 -19.60
CA ALA A 76 -0.80 -25.11 -19.95
C ALA A 76 0.60 -24.55 -19.64
N LEU A 77 0.72 -23.22 -19.54
CA LEU A 77 1.95 -22.49 -19.22
C LEU A 77 2.05 -22.11 -17.73
N GLN A 78 0.99 -22.30 -16.94
CA GLN A 78 1.08 -22.24 -15.48
C GLN A 78 2.12 -23.26 -14.98
N PRO A 79 3.07 -22.86 -14.11
CA PRO A 79 3.98 -23.79 -13.47
C PRO A 79 3.20 -24.90 -12.76
N LYS A 80 3.54 -26.17 -13.01
CA LYS A 80 2.82 -27.31 -12.40
C LYS A 80 3.16 -27.54 -10.93
N ASP A 81 4.17 -26.84 -10.43
CA ASP A 81 4.70 -26.93 -9.08
C ASP A 81 4.57 -25.57 -8.35
N ASP A 82 3.34 -25.16 -8.01
CA ASP A 82 3.04 -23.95 -7.22
C ASP A 82 3.57 -24.02 -5.76
N ILE A 83 4.17 -25.15 -5.36
CA ILE A 83 4.67 -25.39 -4.01
C ILE A 83 6.15 -25.00 -3.93
N VAL A 84 6.41 -23.72 -3.67
CA VAL A 84 7.77 -23.22 -3.39
C VAL A 84 8.26 -23.78 -2.05
N ASP A 85 9.36 -24.54 -2.07
CA ASP A 85 10.11 -24.89 -0.85
C ASP A 85 10.75 -23.64 -0.27
N ARG A 86 10.02 -23.01 0.66
CA ARG A 86 10.44 -21.80 1.37
C ARG A 86 11.79 -21.97 2.06
N THR A 87 12.09 -23.13 2.64
CA THR A 87 13.34 -23.36 3.38
C THR A 87 14.54 -23.31 2.43
N LYS A 88 14.44 -24.02 1.30
CA LYS A 88 15.49 -24.05 0.27
C LYS A 88 15.65 -22.71 -0.46
N MET A 89 14.55 -21.99 -0.63
CA MET A 89 14.56 -20.63 -1.16
C MET A 89 15.28 -19.66 -0.20
N GLU A 90 14.90 -19.64 1.09
CA GLU A 90 15.52 -18.77 2.10
C GLU A 90 17.01 -19.08 2.32
N ASP A 91 17.43 -20.36 2.33
CA ASP A 91 18.86 -20.73 2.31
C ASP A 91 19.58 -20.09 1.12
N THR A 92 19.02 -20.25 -0.08
CA THR A 92 19.65 -19.74 -1.30
C THR A 92 19.72 -18.21 -1.30
N LEU A 93 18.68 -17.53 -0.81
CA LEU A 93 18.64 -16.06 -0.69
C LEU A 93 19.69 -15.55 0.28
N LYS A 94 19.82 -16.16 1.47
CA LYS A 94 20.85 -15.81 2.47
C LYS A 94 22.26 -16.15 1.99
N ARG A 95 22.49 -17.38 1.54
CA ARG A 95 23.81 -17.87 1.07
C ARG A 95 24.34 -17.16 -0.18
N ARG A 96 23.46 -16.54 -0.97
CA ARG A 96 23.83 -15.66 -2.11
C ARG A 96 23.77 -14.17 -1.77
N PHE A 97 23.47 -13.83 -0.52
CA PHE A 97 23.35 -12.48 0.01
C PHE A 97 22.43 -11.58 -0.83
N PHE A 98 21.20 -12.05 -1.05
CA PHE A 98 20.09 -11.19 -1.52
C PHE A 98 19.65 -10.26 -0.39
N TYR A 99 19.35 -10.82 0.77
CA TYR A 99 19.19 -10.08 2.01
C TYR A 99 19.67 -10.95 3.18
N ASP A 100 19.95 -10.33 4.31
CA ASP A 100 20.12 -11.02 5.59
C ASP A 100 19.55 -10.17 6.74
N GLN A 101 19.49 -10.72 7.95
CA GLN A 101 18.98 -10.02 9.13
C GLN A 101 19.89 -8.83 9.51
N ALA A 102 19.31 -7.65 9.68
CA ALA A 102 20.09 -6.47 10.03
C ALA A 102 20.73 -6.62 11.41
N PHE A 103 21.98 -6.18 11.54
CA PHE A 103 22.79 -6.29 12.76
C PHE A 103 23.02 -7.73 13.26
N ALA A 104 23.03 -8.74 12.36
CA ALA A 104 23.15 -10.17 12.73
C ALA A 104 24.29 -10.49 13.72
N ILE A 105 25.47 -9.84 13.59
CA ILE A 105 26.61 -10.05 14.51
C ILE A 105 26.37 -9.57 15.95
N TYR A 106 25.33 -8.75 16.18
CA TYR A 106 24.88 -8.28 17.49
C TYR A 106 23.64 -9.05 18.01
N GLY A 107 23.31 -10.19 17.38
CA GLY A 107 22.10 -10.98 17.68
C GLY A 107 20.93 -10.71 16.73
N GLY A 108 21.04 -9.68 15.88
CA GLY A 108 20.03 -9.30 14.89
C GLY A 108 18.82 -8.57 15.49
N VAL A 109 18.12 -7.79 14.66
CA VAL A 109 16.86 -7.13 15.04
C VAL A 109 15.71 -7.67 14.21
N SER A 110 14.68 -8.22 14.87
CA SER A 110 13.51 -8.76 14.19
C SER A 110 12.75 -7.68 13.41
N GLY A 111 12.43 -7.98 12.14
CA GLY A 111 11.74 -7.04 11.25
C GLY A 111 12.67 -6.09 10.47
N LEU A 112 13.97 -6.06 10.78
CA LEU A 112 14.96 -5.28 10.04
C LEU A 112 15.86 -6.22 9.21
N TYR A 113 16.08 -5.87 7.94
CA TYR A 113 16.85 -6.66 6.98
C TYR A 113 17.73 -5.77 6.10
N ASP A 114 18.97 -6.20 5.91
CA ASP A 114 19.94 -5.54 5.03
C ASP A 114 19.98 -6.26 3.68
N PHE A 115 19.90 -5.50 2.57
CA PHE A 115 19.99 -6.05 1.23
C PHE A 115 21.46 -6.14 0.79
N GLY A 116 21.88 -7.33 0.37
CA GLY A 116 23.22 -7.55 -0.19
C GLY A 116 23.29 -7.18 -1.68
N PRO A 117 24.46 -7.34 -2.34
CA PRO A 117 24.71 -6.78 -3.67
C PRO A 117 23.69 -7.19 -4.74
N VAL A 118 23.30 -8.46 -4.77
CA VAL A 118 22.33 -9.00 -5.74
C VAL A 118 20.89 -8.60 -5.40
N GLY A 119 20.57 -8.42 -4.11
CA GLY A 119 19.27 -7.90 -3.68
C GLY A 119 19.09 -6.42 -3.99
N CYS A 120 20.14 -5.61 -3.77
CA CYS A 120 20.16 -4.20 -4.17
C CYS A 120 20.00 -4.03 -5.68
N ALA A 121 20.71 -4.83 -6.49
CA ALA A 121 20.56 -4.80 -7.94
C ALA A 121 19.13 -5.16 -8.38
N LEU A 122 18.55 -6.23 -7.81
CA LEU A 122 17.16 -6.62 -8.09
C LEU A 122 16.15 -5.54 -7.66
N LYS A 123 16.29 -5.01 -6.44
CA LYS A 123 15.44 -3.93 -5.91
C LYS A 123 15.48 -2.68 -6.81
N ASN A 124 16.67 -2.27 -7.23
CA ASN A 124 16.83 -1.11 -8.10
C ASN A 124 16.21 -1.35 -9.49
N ASN A 125 16.34 -2.55 -10.04
CA ASN A 125 15.69 -2.90 -11.31
C ASN A 125 14.16 -2.88 -11.20
N ILE A 126 13.59 -3.35 -10.07
CA ILE A 126 12.14 -3.30 -9.81
C ILE A 126 11.67 -1.85 -9.69
N ILE A 127 12.38 -1.00 -8.93
CA ILE A 127 12.07 0.43 -8.80
C ILE A 127 12.16 1.12 -10.16
N GLN A 128 13.19 0.84 -10.96
CA GLN A 128 13.35 1.43 -12.29
C GLN A 128 12.23 1.03 -13.25
N ALA A 129 11.82 -0.24 -13.24
CA ALA A 129 10.69 -0.72 -14.04
C ALA A 129 9.37 -0.06 -13.59
N TRP A 130 9.17 0.12 -12.27
CA TRP A 130 8.00 0.83 -11.73
C TRP A 130 7.98 2.31 -12.15
N ARG A 131 9.13 3.01 -12.09
CA ARG A 131 9.25 4.38 -12.56
C ARG A 131 8.94 4.52 -14.05
N GLN A 132 9.43 3.58 -14.88
CA GLN A 132 9.13 3.57 -16.30
C GLN A 132 7.64 3.35 -16.57
N HIS A 133 7.04 2.35 -15.91
CA HIS A 133 5.66 1.96 -16.18
C HIS A 133 4.59 2.91 -15.62
N PHE A 134 4.88 3.66 -14.55
CA PHE A 134 3.90 4.60 -13.97
C PHE A 134 4.35 6.05 -14.13
N ILE A 135 5.51 6.42 -13.61
CA ILE A 135 5.95 7.83 -13.62
C ILE A 135 6.18 8.34 -15.05
N GLN A 136 6.80 7.54 -15.91
CA GLN A 136 7.13 7.96 -17.27
C GLN A 136 5.96 7.76 -18.27
N GLU A 137 5.19 6.67 -18.17
CA GLU A 137 4.03 6.43 -19.04
C GLU A 137 2.87 7.40 -18.71
N ASP A 138 2.53 7.60 -17.43
CA ASP A 138 1.42 8.46 -16.99
C ASP A 138 1.85 9.90 -16.61
N GLN A 139 3.11 10.28 -16.89
CA GLN A 139 3.70 11.60 -16.60
C GLN A 139 3.55 12.09 -15.14
N ILE A 140 3.60 11.17 -14.17
CA ILE A 140 3.40 11.48 -12.75
C ILE A 140 4.52 12.39 -12.22
N LEU A 141 4.17 13.32 -11.35
CA LEU A 141 5.12 14.21 -10.68
C LEU A 141 5.73 13.52 -9.46
N GLU A 142 6.92 12.95 -9.63
CA GLU A 142 7.70 12.36 -8.53
C GLU A 142 8.24 13.45 -7.58
N ILE A 143 8.01 13.28 -6.28
CA ILE A 143 8.57 14.10 -5.20
C ILE A 143 9.24 13.22 -4.14
N ASP A 144 10.29 13.72 -3.50
CA ASP A 144 10.99 13.04 -2.41
C ASP A 144 10.85 13.85 -1.11
N CYS A 145 10.27 13.24 -0.08
CA CYS A 145 9.84 13.89 1.15
C CYS A 145 10.62 13.38 2.37
N THR A 146 10.79 14.23 3.39
CA THR A 146 11.50 13.84 4.62
C THR A 146 10.75 12.77 5.41
N MET A 147 11.46 11.73 5.86
CA MET A 147 10.88 10.68 6.72
C MET A 147 10.48 11.17 8.12
N LEU A 148 11.16 12.19 8.66
CA LEU A 148 10.83 12.75 9.98
C LEU A 148 9.67 13.73 9.86
N THR A 149 8.53 13.41 10.49
CA THR A 149 7.32 14.26 10.47
C THR A 149 7.01 14.79 11.87
N PRO A 150 6.69 16.08 12.06
CA PRO A 150 6.25 16.61 13.35
C PRO A 150 4.91 16.02 13.80
N GLU A 151 4.74 15.73 15.10
CA GLU A 151 3.48 15.19 15.67
C GLU A 151 2.20 15.92 15.20
N PRO A 152 2.13 17.26 15.13
CA PRO A 152 0.91 17.96 14.69
C PRO A 152 0.36 17.51 13.33
N VAL A 153 1.22 17.14 12.37
CA VAL A 153 0.80 16.66 11.05
C VAL A 153 0.11 15.29 11.15
N LEU A 154 0.66 14.40 11.98
CA LEU A 154 0.15 13.05 12.19
C LEU A 154 -1.07 13.02 13.13
N LYS A 155 -1.20 14.01 14.01
CA LYS A 155 -2.41 14.26 14.79
C LYS A 155 -3.55 14.75 13.90
N THR A 156 -3.31 15.76 13.07
CA THR A 156 -4.31 16.34 12.14
C THR A 156 -4.80 15.32 11.11
N SER A 157 -3.93 14.45 10.60
CA SER A 157 -4.32 13.35 9.71
C SER A 157 -4.99 12.16 10.43
N GLY A 158 -5.06 12.18 11.76
CA GLY A 158 -5.73 11.17 12.59
C GLY A 158 -4.92 9.89 12.86
N HIS A 159 -3.67 9.81 12.40
CA HIS A 159 -2.80 8.63 12.60
C HIS A 159 -2.45 8.43 14.09
N VAL A 160 -2.27 9.50 14.86
CA VAL A 160 -1.99 9.40 16.31
C VAL A 160 -3.08 8.62 17.08
N GLU A 161 -4.34 8.76 16.66
CA GLU A 161 -5.50 8.13 17.33
C GLU A 161 -5.90 6.78 16.71
N LYS A 162 -5.72 6.61 15.40
CA LYS A 162 -6.29 5.47 14.65
C LYS A 162 -5.26 4.46 14.14
N PHE A 163 -3.97 4.82 14.10
CA PHE A 163 -2.92 3.93 13.61
C PHE A 163 -2.34 3.06 14.74
N ALA A 164 -3.19 2.17 15.24
CA ALA A 164 -2.89 1.30 16.37
C ALA A 164 -3.50 -0.09 16.19
N ASP A 165 -2.77 -1.12 16.59
CA ASP A 165 -3.26 -2.49 16.67
C ASP A 165 -3.61 -2.86 18.11
N PHE A 166 -4.38 -3.92 18.29
CA PHE A 166 -4.54 -4.55 19.59
C PHE A 166 -3.37 -5.50 19.88
N MET A 167 -2.65 -5.22 20.96
CA MET A 167 -1.53 -6.02 21.46
C MET A 167 -1.91 -6.70 22.79
N VAL A 168 -1.42 -7.92 23.00
CA VAL A 168 -1.52 -8.66 24.26
C VAL A 168 -0.11 -8.92 24.81
N LYS A 169 0.02 -9.02 26.13
CA LYS A 169 1.30 -9.25 26.80
C LYS A 169 1.25 -10.48 27.68
N ASP A 170 2.28 -11.34 27.65
CA ASP A 170 2.45 -12.40 28.65
C ASP A 170 2.73 -11.76 30.03
N VAL A 171 1.89 -12.13 31.00
CA VAL A 171 1.86 -11.50 32.33
C VAL A 171 3.15 -11.74 33.13
N LYS A 172 3.95 -12.76 32.80
CA LYS A 172 5.17 -13.12 33.53
C LYS A 172 6.46 -12.61 32.90
N ASN A 173 6.59 -12.66 31.57
CA ASN A 173 7.83 -12.27 30.88
C ASN A 173 7.73 -10.92 30.14
N GLY A 174 6.52 -10.35 29.99
CA GLY A 174 6.30 -9.07 29.31
C GLY A 174 6.39 -9.12 27.78
N GLU A 175 6.55 -10.30 27.16
CA GLU A 175 6.56 -10.45 25.71
C GLU A 175 5.24 -9.96 25.12
N CYS A 176 5.35 -9.12 24.08
CA CYS A 176 4.23 -8.48 23.43
C CYS A 176 3.92 -9.19 22.11
N PHE A 177 2.65 -9.55 21.91
CA PHE A 177 2.17 -10.21 20.70
C PHE A 177 1.00 -9.42 20.10
N ARG A 178 0.90 -9.40 18.77
CA ARG A 178 -0.25 -8.86 18.04
C ARG A 178 -1.45 -9.78 18.25
N ALA A 179 -2.56 -9.25 18.78
CA ALA A 179 -3.68 -10.05 19.26
C ALA A 179 -4.36 -10.81 18.11
N ASP A 180 -4.48 -10.14 16.96
CA ASP A 180 -4.99 -10.65 15.69
C ASP A 180 -4.23 -11.90 15.19
N HIS A 181 -2.91 -11.77 15.04
CA HIS A 181 -2.03 -12.83 14.54
C HIS A 181 -1.98 -14.01 15.51
N LEU A 182 -1.98 -13.74 16.82
CA LEU A 182 -1.91 -14.75 17.86
C LEU A 182 -3.23 -15.55 17.99
N LEU A 183 -4.39 -14.87 17.93
CA LEU A 183 -5.68 -15.54 17.82
C LEU A 183 -5.75 -16.38 16.54
N LYS A 184 -5.36 -15.82 15.39
CA LYS A 184 -5.34 -16.51 14.09
C LYS A 184 -4.53 -17.81 14.13
N ALA A 185 -3.31 -17.75 14.65
CA ALA A 185 -2.45 -18.93 14.79
C ALA A 185 -3.03 -19.96 15.77
N HIS A 186 -3.68 -19.51 16.86
CA HIS A 186 -4.34 -20.40 17.82
C HIS A 186 -5.52 -21.15 17.19
N LEU A 187 -6.43 -20.44 16.51
CA LEU A 187 -7.58 -21.05 15.83
C LEU A 187 -7.14 -22.02 14.73
N GLN A 188 -6.14 -21.65 13.91
CA GLN A 188 -5.57 -22.57 12.91
C GLN A 188 -4.98 -23.85 13.51
N LYS A 189 -4.34 -23.75 14.69
CA LYS A 189 -3.85 -24.92 15.44
C LYS A 189 -5.00 -25.81 15.94
N LEU A 190 -6.08 -25.22 16.47
CA LEU A 190 -7.27 -25.96 16.91
C LEU A 190 -7.99 -26.66 15.75
N MET A 191 -8.15 -26.00 14.60
CA MET A 191 -8.74 -26.57 13.39
C MET A 191 -7.91 -27.70 12.77
N SER A 192 -6.62 -27.77 13.09
CA SER A 192 -5.70 -28.82 12.63
C SER A 192 -5.71 -30.07 13.53
N ASP A 193 -6.29 -29.99 14.74
CA ASP A 193 -6.40 -31.13 15.64
C ASP A 193 -7.56 -32.06 15.23
N LYS A 194 -7.32 -33.37 15.24
CA LYS A 194 -8.27 -34.42 14.85
C LYS A 194 -9.50 -34.50 15.76
N LYS A 195 -9.49 -33.78 16.88
CA LYS A 195 -10.58 -33.70 17.86
C LYS A 195 -11.56 -32.55 17.60
N CYS A 196 -11.30 -31.68 16.63
CA CYS A 196 -12.20 -30.58 16.28
C CYS A 196 -13.47 -31.13 15.60
N THR A 197 -14.65 -30.73 16.08
CA THR A 197 -15.92 -31.03 15.38
C THR A 197 -16.09 -30.13 14.16
N ALA A 198 -16.77 -30.63 13.13
CA ALA A 198 -17.00 -29.86 11.89
C ALA A 198 -17.70 -28.51 12.16
N GLU A 199 -18.65 -28.48 13.09
CA GLU A 199 -19.37 -27.26 13.52
C GLU A 199 -18.42 -26.20 14.09
N LYS A 200 -17.53 -26.59 15.01
CA LYS A 200 -16.52 -25.70 15.60
C LYS A 200 -15.48 -25.24 14.58
N LYS A 201 -15.17 -26.07 13.58
CA LYS A 201 -14.28 -25.66 12.49
C LYS A 201 -14.92 -24.54 11.67
N THR A 202 -16.18 -24.67 11.26
CA THR A 202 -16.91 -23.61 10.53
C THR A 202 -17.04 -22.34 11.38
N GLU A 203 -17.29 -22.45 12.68
CA GLU A 203 -17.29 -21.31 13.61
C GLU A 203 -15.94 -20.57 13.62
N MET A 204 -14.84 -21.30 13.78
CA MET A 204 -13.49 -20.72 13.78
C MET A 204 -13.11 -20.13 12.41
N GLU A 205 -13.53 -20.74 11.29
CA GLU A 205 -13.34 -20.17 9.95
C GLU A 205 -14.10 -18.85 9.79
N ASN A 206 -15.34 -18.75 10.29
CA ASN A 206 -16.07 -17.48 10.31
C ASN A 206 -15.34 -16.41 11.14
N VAL A 207 -14.89 -16.75 12.36
CA VAL A 207 -14.10 -15.82 13.21
C VAL A 207 -12.83 -15.35 12.49
N LEU A 208 -12.13 -16.25 11.78
CA LEU A 208 -10.94 -15.90 11.00
C LEU A 208 -11.23 -14.96 9.82
N THR A 209 -12.40 -15.05 9.19
CA THR A 209 -12.78 -14.14 8.08
C THR A 209 -13.24 -12.76 8.55
N GLN A 210 -13.66 -12.62 9.80
CA GLN A 210 -14.10 -11.35 10.39
C GLN A 210 -13.04 -10.69 11.28
N LEU A 211 -11.84 -11.28 11.36
CA LEU A 211 -10.87 -11.01 12.41
C LEU A 211 -10.38 -9.55 12.43
N ASP A 212 -10.26 -8.91 11.26
CA ASP A 212 -9.88 -7.49 11.11
C ASP A 212 -10.99 -6.50 11.52
N ASN A 213 -12.23 -6.96 11.74
CA ASN A 213 -13.39 -6.12 12.07
C ASN A 213 -13.74 -6.10 13.56
N TYR A 214 -13.14 -6.98 14.38
CA TYR A 214 -13.49 -7.06 15.80
C TYR A 214 -12.95 -5.87 16.61
N SER A 215 -13.80 -5.37 17.49
CA SER A 215 -13.43 -4.37 18.49
C SER A 215 -12.54 -4.96 19.58
N GLN A 216 -11.93 -4.08 20.39
CA GLN A 216 -11.09 -4.46 21.54
C GLN A 216 -11.81 -5.39 22.52
N GLN A 217 -13.12 -5.19 22.74
CA GLN A 217 -13.92 -5.99 23.67
C GLN A 217 -14.24 -7.36 23.07
N GLU A 218 -14.68 -7.42 21.81
CA GLU A 218 -14.94 -8.69 21.13
C GLU A 218 -13.67 -9.55 21.01
N LEU A 219 -12.51 -8.94 20.75
CA LEU A 219 -11.23 -9.65 20.81
C LEU A 219 -10.90 -10.14 22.22
N ALA A 220 -11.17 -9.36 23.27
CA ALA A 220 -10.98 -9.83 24.65
C ALA A 220 -11.86 -11.05 24.96
N ASP A 221 -13.13 -11.01 24.56
CA ASP A 221 -14.08 -12.11 24.73
C ASP A 221 -13.65 -13.36 23.95
N LEU A 222 -13.21 -13.21 22.69
CA LEU A 222 -12.67 -14.31 21.88
C LEU A 222 -11.42 -14.93 22.54
N PHE A 223 -10.53 -14.12 23.11
CA PHE A 223 -9.34 -14.60 23.84
C PHE A 223 -9.71 -15.44 25.06
N VAL A 224 -10.76 -15.06 25.79
CA VAL A 224 -11.28 -15.83 26.94
C VAL A 224 -11.99 -17.11 26.46
N ASN A 225 -12.88 -17.00 25.47
CA ASN A 225 -13.70 -18.10 24.94
C ASN A 225 -12.85 -19.24 24.36
N TYR A 226 -11.79 -18.91 23.63
CA TYR A 226 -10.85 -19.89 23.08
C TYR A 226 -9.66 -20.19 24.01
N ASN A 227 -9.63 -19.61 25.23
CA ASN A 227 -8.58 -19.79 26.25
C ASN A 227 -7.16 -19.62 25.68
N VAL A 228 -6.95 -18.49 25.00
CA VAL A 228 -5.75 -18.22 24.24
C VAL A 228 -4.59 -17.85 25.17
N LYS A 229 -3.46 -18.55 25.03
CA LYS A 229 -2.26 -18.44 25.88
C LYS A 229 -1.02 -18.14 25.05
N SER A 230 0.04 -17.67 25.70
CA SER A 230 1.34 -17.41 25.06
C SER A 230 1.87 -18.69 24.36
N PRO A 231 2.28 -18.63 23.08
CA PRO A 231 2.67 -19.80 22.30
C PRO A 231 4.03 -20.39 22.73
N VAL A 232 4.87 -19.59 23.38
CA VAL A 232 6.23 -19.99 23.82
C VAL A 232 6.20 -20.54 25.24
N THR A 233 5.48 -19.87 26.16
CA THR A 233 5.53 -20.14 27.60
C THR A 233 4.30 -20.88 28.14
N GLY A 234 3.17 -20.84 27.41
CA GLY A 234 1.87 -21.32 27.90
C GLY A 234 1.25 -20.47 29.02
N ASN A 235 1.79 -19.29 29.31
CA ASN A 235 1.25 -18.37 30.31
C ASN A 235 -0.04 -17.68 29.83
N ASP A 236 -0.79 -17.16 30.79
CA ASP A 236 -1.93 -16.28 30.57
C ASP A 236 -1.48 -14.91 30.03
N LEU A 237 -2.35 -14.31 29.22
CA LEU A 237 -2.10 -13.05 28.53
C LEU A 237 -2.92 -11.90 29.15
N SER A 238 -2.40 -10.69 29.06
CA SER A 238 -3.16 -9.47 29.36
C SER A 238 -4.36 -9.33 28.41
N PRO A 239 -5.42 -8.58 28.78
CA PRO A 239 -6.43 -8.19 27.81
C PRO A 239 -5.79 -7.43 26.63
N PRO A 240 -6.39 -7.50 25.42
CA PRO A 240 -5.93 -6.72 24.27
C PRO A 240 -5.98 -5.22 24.57
N VAL A 241 -4.88 -4.51 24.32
CA VAL A 241 -4.76 -3.06 24.48
C VAL A 241 -4.32 -2.41 23.18
N SER A 242 -4.87 -1.24 22.86
CA SER A 242 -4.47 -0.47 21.69
C SER A 242 -3.01 0.01 21.83
N PHE A 243 -2.19 -0.24 20.81
CA PHE A 243 -0.78 0.12 20.75
C PHE A 243 -0.47 0.81 19.43
N ASN A 244 -0.04 2.07 19.50
CA ASN A 244 0.30 2.86 18.31
C ASN A 244 1.58 2.31 17.66
N LEU A 245 1.54 2.08 16.35
CA LEU A 245 2.62 1.44 15.59
C LEU A 245 3.72 2.39 15.13
N MET A 246 3.51 3.71 15.23
CA MET A 246 4.46 4.68 14.72
C MET A 246 5.68 4.81 15.64
N PHE A 247 6.87 4.85 15.05
CA PHE A 247 8.10 5.13 15.78
C PHE A 247 8.11 6.59 16.27
N LYS A 248 8.22 6.77 17.59
CA LYS A 248 8.37 8.08 18.22
C LYS A 248 9.86 8.43 18.36
N THR A 249 10.20 9.68 18.09
CA THR A 249 11.52 10.28 18.28
C THR A 249 11.37 11.74 18.72
N SER A 250 12.47 12.43 19.00
CA SER A 250 12.50 13.85 19.31
C SER A 250 13.37 14.60 18.31
N ILE A 251 12.83 15.68 17.75
CA ILE A 251 13.53 16.56 16.80
C ILE A 251 14.24 17.66 17.59
N GLY A 252 15.57 17.69 17.48
CA GLY A 252 16.43 18.67 18.16
C GLY A 252 16.80 18.28 19.61
N PRO A 253 17.86 18.91 20.16
CA PRO A 253 18.45 18.51 21.43
C PRO A 253 17.57 18.81 22.66
N GLY A 254 16.61 19.72 22.53
CA GLY A 254 15.72 20.12 23.63
C GLY A 254 14.51 19.23 23.87
N GLY A 255 14.29 18.16 23.08
CA GLY A 255 13.16 17.24 23.24
C GLY A 255 11.77 17.78 22.88
N ASN A 256 11.61 19.10 22.82
CA ASN A 256 10.32 19.83 22.73
C ASN A 256 9.51 19.62 21.43
N MET A 257 10.06 18.95 20.41
CA MET A 257 9.32 18.56 19.22
C MET A 257 9.31 17.03 19.07
N PRO A 258 8.27 16.32 19.54
CA PRO A 258 8.07 14.92 19.21
C PRO A 258 7.91 14.77 17.68
N GLY A 259 8.85 14.02 17.09
CA GLY A 259 8.79 13.57 15.71
C GLY A 259 8.21 12.15 15.66
N VAL A 260 7.37 11.90 14.66
CA VAL A 260 6.76 10.59 14.41
C VAL A 260 6.82 10.34 12.90
N VAL A 261 6.98 9.10 12.47
CA VAL A 261 7.15 8.74 11.04
C VAL A 261 5.89 8.02 10.55
N GLN A 262 5.34 8.37 9.36
CA GLN A 262 4.60 7.51 8.38
C GLN A 262 3.55 8.24 7.48
N PHE A 263 3.11 7.56 6.41
CA PHE A 263 2.16 7.89 5.31
C PHE A 263 0.70 7.40 5.59
N GLU A 264 -0.42 7.81 4.95
CA GLU A 264 -0.80 8.94 4.05
C GLU A 264 -2.32 8.86 3.65
N ALA A 265 -2.84 9.84 2.89
CA ALA A 265 -4.15 9.95 2.21
C ALA A 265 -5.43 10.04 3.08
N ASN A 266 -6.17 11.16 2.97
CA ASN A 266 -7.31 11.50 3.83
C ASN A 266 -8.64 10.81 3.43
N LYS A 267 -8.72 9.51 3.72
CA LYS A 267 -9.95 8.70 3.62
C LYS A 267 -11.06 9.17 4.60
N GLY A 268 -10.74 10.06 5.55
CA GLY A 268 -11.63 10.50 6.62
C GLY A 268 -12.73 11.46 6.19
N ALA A 269 -12.43 12.42 5.30
CA ALA A 269 -13.42 13.39 4.82
C ALA A 269 -14.54 12.70 4.01
N VAL A 270 -14.16 11.93 2.99
CA VAL A 270 -15.09 11.17 2.13
C VAL A 270 -15.87 10.13 2.93
N GLY A 271 -15.22 9.45 3.89
CA GLY A 271 -15.88 8.51 4.81
C GLY A 271 -16.94 9.16 5.71
N LYS A 272 -16.70 10.39 6.17
CA LYS A 272 -17.66 11.13 7.02
C LYS A 272 -18.88 11.61 6.24
N ALA A 273 -18.68 12.01 4.98
CA ALA A 273 -19.74 12.50 4.09
C ALA A 273 -20.71 11.39 3.66
N TYR A 274 -20.21 10.30 3.07
CA TYR A 274 -21.06 9.29 2.40
C TYR A 274 -21.15 7.95 3.12
N LYS A 275 -20.38 7.74 4.21
CA LYS A 275 -20.43 6.55 5.08
C LYS A 275 -20.32 5.24 4.30
N LYS A 276 -21.44 4.53 4.09
CA LYS A 276 -21.48 3.25 3.36
C LYS A 276 -21.18 3.39 1.87
N ASP A 277 -21.50 4.54 1.29
CA ASP A 277 -21.29 4.83 -0.13
C ASP A 277 -19.92 5.51 -0.40
N ALA A 278 -19.12 5.78 0.65
CA ALA A 278 -17.80 6.40 0.50
C ALA A 278 -16.83 5.55 -0.34
N LYS A 279 -16.98 4.23 -0.34
CA LYS A 279 -16.18 3.33 -1.19
C LYS A 279 -16.45 3.57 -2.68
N LEU A 280 -17.73 3.71 -3.08
CA LEU A 280 -18.13 4.00 -4.46
C LEU A 280 -17.57 5.33 -4.96
N VAL A 281 -17.58 6.36 -4.09
CA VAL A 281 -17.03 7.68 -4.40
C VAL A 281 -15.50 7.63 -4.56
N LEU A 282 -14.79 6.93 -3.66
CA LEU A 282 -13.33 6.77 -3.77
C LEU A 282 -12.92 5.94 -5.00
N GLU A 283 -13.68 4.89 -5.32
CA GLU A 283 -13.44 4.03 -6.49
C GLU A 283 -13.69 4.81 -7.80
N TYR A 284 -14.78 5.58 -7.89
CA TYR A 284 -15.05 6.47 -9.02
C TYR A 284 -13.97 7.55 -9.20
N LEU A 285 -13.58 8.24 -8.13
CA LEU A 285 -12.53 9.27 -8.18
C LEU A 285 -11.15 8.70 -8.59
N SER A 286 -10.90 7.41 -8.36
CA SER A 286 -9.66 6.73 -8.79
C SER A 286 -9.63 6.33 -10.28
N ILE A 287 -10.76 6.46 -11.00
CA ILE A 287 -10.93 6.04 -12.40
C ILE A 287 -11.29 7.24 -13.30
N CYS A 288 -11.32 8.46 -12.76
CA CYS A 288 -11.63 9.68 -13.54
C CYS A 288 -10.46 10.10 -14.44
N ASP A 289 -10.72 10.26 -15.74
CA ASP A 289 -9.75 10.77 -16.70
C ASP A 289 -9.37 12.24 -16.46
N GLU A 290 -8.13 12.60 -16.79
CA GLU A 290 -7.51 13.91 -16.50
C GLU A 290 -8.31 15.12 -17.07
N CYS A 291 -8.91 14.97 -18.25
CA CYS A 291 -9.77 16.01 -18.84
C CYS A 291 -11.02 16.30 -17.99
N TYR A 292 -11.64 15.26 -17.41
CA TYR A 292 -12.82 15.41 -16.56
C TYR A 292 -12.47 16.09 -15.23
N ILE A 293 -11.31 15.74 -14.66
CA ILE A 293 -10.77 16.38 -13.45
C ILE A 293 -10.60 17.89 -13.67
N SER A 294 -10.06 18.32 -14.81
CA SER A 294 -9.88 19.74 -15.11
C SER A 294 -11.20 20.53 -15.31
N GLU A 295 -12.24 19.90 -15.86
CA GLU A 295 -13.57 20.53 -15.94
C GLU A 295 -14.25 20.65 -14.57
N MET A 296 -14.12 19.63 -13.72
CA MET A 296 -14.64 19.67 -12.35
C MET A 296 -13.87 20.65 -11.46
N GLU A 297 -12.56 20.83 -11.67
CA GLU A 297 -11.74 21.83 -10.98
C GLU A 297 -12.20 23.28 -11.29
N LYS A 298 -12.65 23.56 -12.53
CA LYS A 298 -13.27 24.85 -12.86
C LYS A 298 -14.60 25.04 -12.13
N LEU A 299 -15.47 24.02 -12.11
CA LEU A 299 -16.74 24.09 -11.40
C LEU A 299 -16.56 24.26 -9.87
N LEU A 300 -15.57 23.59 -9.28
CA LEU A 300 -15.19 23.78 -7.87
C LEU A 300 -14.69 25.20 -7.57
N ASN A 301 -13.94 25.82 -8.48
CA ASN A 301 -13.44 27.19 -8.28
C ASN A 301 -14.52 28.26 -8.54
N ASP A 302 -15.45 28.02 -9.47
CA ASP A 302 -16.54 28.96 -9.79
C ASP A 302 -17.75 28.84 -8.86
N LYS A 303 -18.05 27.65 -8.32
CA LYS A 303 -19.28 27.36 -7.55
C LYS A 303 -19.07 26.71 -6.19
N GLY A 304 -17.86 26.21 -5.87
CA GLY A 304 -17.54 25.58 -4.58
C GLY A 304 -17.93 24.10 -4.44
N GLU A 305 -18.75 23.57 -5.36
CA GLU A 305 -19.25 22.19 -5.37
C GLU A 305 -19.40 21.66 -6.80
N PHE A 306 -19.33 20.34 -6.97
CA PHE A 306 -19.69 19.64 -8.21
C PHE A 306 -20.44 18.35 -7.91
N THR A 307 -21.17 17.83 -8.90
CA THR A 307 -22.04 16.67 -8.75
C THR A 307 -21.57 15.52 -9.66
N VAL A 308 -21.50 14.32 -9.10
CA VAL A 308 -21.09 13.08 -9.75
C VAL A 308 -22.21 12.06 -9.69
N GLU A 309 -22.45 11.34 -10.78
CA GLU A 309 -23.40 10.22 -10.82
C GLU A 309 -22.67 8.90 -11.07
N THR A 310 -22.83 7.94 -10.14
CA THR A 310 -22.27 6.59 -10.26
C THR A 310 -23.22 5.56 -9.65
N GLU A 311 -23.33 4.38 -10.28
CA GLU A 311 -24.28 3.31 -9.95
C GLU A 311 -25.73 3.77 -9.70
N GLY A 312 -26.19 4.78 -10.43
CA GLY A 312 -27.56 5.33 -10.31
C GLY A 312 -27.80 6.18 -9.05
N LYS A 313 -26.74 6.60 -8.36
CA LYS A 313 -26.77 7.55 -7.24
C LYS A 313 -26.02 8.84 -7.59
N THR A 314 -26.55 9.95 -7.12
CA THR A 314 -26.02 11.30 -7.33
C THR A 314 -25.32 11.79 -6.04
N PHE A 315 -24.05 12.21 -6.13
CA PHE A 315 -23.21 12.64 -5.02
C PHE A 315 -22.68 14.07 -5.25
N GLN A 316 -22.82 14.96 -4.27
CA GLN A 316 -22.30 16.33 -4.33
C GLN A 316 -20.98 16.44 -3.56
N LEU A 317 -19.88 16.68 -4.27
CA LEU A 317 -18.52 16.78 -3.73
C LEU A 317 -18.10 18.25 -3.56
N THR A 318 -17.53 18.55 -2.39
CA THR A 318 -17.06 19.89 -1.99
C THR A 318 -15.54 19.92 -1.82
N LYS A 319 -14.96 21.13 -1.78
CA LYS A 319 -13.50 21.37 -1.77
C LYS A 319 -12.74 20.75 -0.59
N ASP A 320 -13.40 20.44 0.52
CA ASP A 320 -12.84 19.72 1.68
C ASP A 320 -12.77 18.19 1.49
N MET A 321 -13.48 17.65 0.49
CA MET A 321 -13.50 16.22 0.16
C MET A 321 -12.50 15.84 -0.94
N VAL A 322 -11.94 16.82 -1.65
CA VAL A 322 -10.99 16.64 -2.76
C VAL A 322 -9.77 17.54 -2.51
N SER A 323 -8.63 16.95 -2.16
CA SER A 323 -7.42 17.71 -1.85
C SER A 323 -6.71 18.22 -3.10
N GLU A 324 -6.60 19.55 -3.25
CA GLU A 324 -5.70 20.23 -4.20
C GLU A 324 -4.23 19.94 -3.84
N LEU A 325 -3.72 18.77 -4.23
CA LEU A 325 -2.30 18.39 -4.15
C LEU A 325 -1.66 18.19 -5.53
N PRO A 326 -2.32 17.55 -6.53
CA PRO A 326 -1.73 17.39 -7.86
C PRO A 326 -1.42 18.73 -8.54
N THR A 327 -2.30 19.73 -8.42
CA THR A 327 -2.16 21.01 -9.13
C THR A 327 -1.15 21.95 -8.47
N ILE A 328 -1.05 21.99 -7.14
CA ILE A 328 -0.01 22.78 -6.45
C ILE A 328 1.39 22.29 -6.82
N ILE A 329 1.64 20.99 -6.78
CA ILE A 329 2.95 20.41 -7.12
C ILE A 329 3.29 20.62 -8.59
N ARG A 330 2.31 20.43 -9.50
CA ARG A 330 2.45 20.72 -10.94
C ARG A 330 2.81 22.18 -11.18
N ASP A 331 2.10 23.10 -10.54
CA ASP A 331 2.24 24.53 -10.82
C ASP A 331 3.52 25.09 -10.19
N LEU A 332 4.01 24.51 -9.08
CA LEU A 332 5.37 24.74 -8.55
C LEU A 332 6.45 24.19 -9.49
N ALA A 333 6.31 22.94 -9.96
CA ALA A 333 7.29 22.31 -10.85
C ALA A 333 7.42 23.03 -12.20
N ASN A 334 6.31 23.56 -12.72
CA ASN A 334 6.26 24.35 -13.95
C ASN A 334 6.56 25.85 -13.75
N GLY A 335 6.78 26.31 -12.51
CA GLY A 335 7.05 27.71 -12.19
C GLY A 335 5.86 28.67 -12.34
N CYS A 336 4.64 28.14 -12.52
CA CYS A 336 3.39 28.88 -12.57
C CYS A 336 2.96 29.41 -11.19
N LEU A 337 3.41 28.75 -10.12
CA LEU A 337 3.14 29.10 -8.72
C LEU A 337 4.47 29.20 -7.95
N THR A 338 4.53 30.09 -6.97
CA THR A 338 5.72 30.23 -6.09
C THR A 338 5.39 29.73 -4.69
N TRP A 339 6.39 29.26 -3.95
CA TRP A 339 6.18 28.78 -2.59
C TRP A 339 5.61 29.86 -1.66
N ALA A 340 6.04 31.12 -1.82
CA ALA A 340 5.46 32.25 -1.09
C ALA A 340 3.96 32.48 -1.41
N ALA A 341 3.51 32.17 -2.63
CA ALA A 341 2.09 32.22 -2.99
C ALA A 341 1.31 31.02 -2.43
N VAL A 342 1.95 29.86 -2.26
CA VAL A 342 1.39 28.72 -1.52
C VAL A 342 1.22 29.09 -0.05
N GLU A 343 2.27 29.57 0.62
CA GLU A 343 2.24 29.96 2.04
C GLU A 343 1.24 31.09 2.33
N ALA A 344 1.02 32.00 1.38
CA ALA A 344 0.01 33.06 1.52
C ALA A 344 -1.44 32.57 1.32
N LYS A 345 -1.67 31.51 0.53
CA LYS A 345 -2.99 30.94 0.24
C LYS A 345 -3.37 29.83 1.22
N TYR A 346 -2.39 29.06 1.66
CA TYR A 346 -2.48 27.97 2.63
C TYR A 346 -1.54 28.34 3.79
N PRO A 347 -2.02 29.11 4.78
CA PRO A 347 -1.18 29.54 5.89
C PRO A 347 -0.59 28.33 6.63
N LEU A 348 0.61 28.52 7.16
CA LEU A 348 1.28 27.54 8.03
C LEU A 348 0.29 27.07 9.11
N PHE A 349 0.07 25.76 9.19
CA PHE A 349 -0.90 25.16 10.11
C PHE A 349 -0.64 25.66 11.54
N GLU A 350 -1.68 26.23 12.18
CA GLU A 350 -1.60 26.74 13.55
C GLU A 350 -1.10 25.65 14.50
N GLY A 351 0.17 25.76 14.89
CA GLY A 351 0.91 24.70 15.56
C GLY A 351 2.42 24.70 15.28
N GLN A 352 2.91 25.36 14.23
CA GLN A 352 4.35 25.52 13.99
C GLN A 352 4.99 26.75 14.66
N GLU A 353 4.23 27.67 15.25
CA GLU A 353 4.80 28.77 16.03
C GLU A 353 5.25 28.33 17.45
N THR A 354 6.39 27.64 17.52
CA THR A 354 7.23 27.61 18.73
C THR A 354 8.53 28.35 18.46
N GLY A 355 8.40 29.68 18.29
CA GLY A 355 9.52 30.55 17.87
C GLY A 355 9.62 31.91 18.56
N LYS A 356 8.59 32.39 19.26
CA LYS A 356 8.64 33.61 20.09
C LYS A 356 7.77 33.49 21.34
N LYS A 357 8.36 33.06 22.45
CA LYS A 357 7.89 33.49 23.77
C LYS A 357 8.92 34.47 24.32
N GLU A 358 8.43 35.60 24.80
CA GLU A 358 9.26 36.60 25.48
C GLU A 358 9.92 35.95 26.71
N ILE A 359 11.18 36.32 26.95
CA ILE A 359 11.89 35.92 28.16
C ILE A 359 11.27 36.73 29.30
N ILE A 360 10.40 36.10 30.08
CA ILE A 360 10.08 36.54 31.43
C ILE A 360 10.98 35.70 32.34
N GLU A 361 11.96 36.34 32.96
CA GLU A 361 12.78 35.76 34.00
C GLU A 361 11.90 35.50 35.23
N GLU A 362 11.70 34.24 35.61
CA GLU A 362 11.39 33.88 36.99
C GLU A 362 12.36 32.80 37.47
N ASP A 363 13.22 33.21 38.40
CA ASP A 363 14.11 32.35 39.18
C ASP A 363 13.34 31.34 40.03
N ASN A 364 14.07 30.29 40.44
CA ASN A 364 13.71 29.26 41.44
C ASN A 364 12.72 28.18 40.93
N TYR A 365 13.08 26.89 40.85
CA TYR A 365 13.72 26.12 41.91
C TYR A 365 14.48 24.89 41.38
N LEU A 366 15.68 24.66 41.93
CA LEU A 366 16.32 23.34 41.94
C LEU A 366 15.66 22.45 43.01
N LYS A 367 15.21 21.25 42.63
CA LYS A 367 15.41 20.00 43.39
C LYS A 367 14.98 18.76 42.61
#